data_AF-A0A350YS12-F1
#
_entry.id   AF-A0A350YS12-F1
#
_cell.length_a   1.000
_cell.length_b   1.000
_cell.length_c   1.000
_cell.angle_alpha   90.00
_cell.angle_beta   90.00
_cell.angle_gamma   90.00
#
_symmetry.space_group_name_H-M   'P 1'
#
loop_
_entity.id
_entity.type
_entity.pdbx_description
1 polymer ?
#
loop_
_entity_poly.entity_id
_entity_poly.type
_entity_poly.pdbx_seq_one_letter_code
_entity_poly.pdbx_strand_id
1 'polypeptide(L)'
;MGEGMPEDIYATGGIMALKGQITSPDTLNVKFGFKKAPVYWQHRLWGNGDVTREFNNGIFFYGDKGTIFVEDSKVVIFPTGREALRENIPVPATLMQENHVENFIKAVRNKDKSLISCTPDDAFKSTATVQLAMISLYTGSIVRWDDEKKEIIGNPSAATMLAREYRGVYKHPQP
;
A
#
# COMPACT_ATOMS: atom_id res chain seq x y z
N MET A 1 -5.89 -1.18 -11.94
CA MET A 1 -4.98 -0.55 -12.92
C MET A 1 -3.95 -1.52 -13.53
N GLY A 2 -3.77 -2.75 -13.00
CA GLY A 2 -2.81 -3.71 -13.55
C GLY A 2 -1.39 -3.16 -13.55
N GLU A 3 -0.98 -2.58 -12.42
CA GLU A 3 0.35 -2.02 -12.20
C GLU A 3 1.30 -3.10 -11.66
N GLY A 4 2.59 -2.90 -11.89
CA GLY A 4 3.66 -3.70 -11.29
C GLY A 4 4.06 -3.16 -9.92
N MET A 5 5.35 -3.29 -9.60
CA MET A 5 5.98 -2.62 -8.46
C MET A 5 6.27 -1.14 -8.76
N PRO A 6 6.38 -0.26 -7.75
CA PRO A 6 6.87 1.10 -7.94
C PRO A 6 8.37 1.09 -8.23
N GLU A 7 8.85 2.01 -9.08
CA GLU A 7 10.26 2.10 -9.48
C GLU A 7 11.07 2.98 -8.54
N ASP A 8 10.52 4.13 -8.13
CA ASP A 8 11.12 5.04 -7.16
C ASP A 8 10.23 5.17 -5.93
N ILE A 9 10.80 4.96 -4.75
CA ILE A 9 10.12 5.05 -3.46
C ILE A 9 10.86 6.04 -2.57
N TYR A 10 10.13 7.00 -2.01
CA TYR A 10 10.67 7.93 -1.02
C TYR A 10 9.71 8.09 0.16
N ALA A 11 10.20 7.86 1.37
CA ALA A 11 9.42 7.95 2.59
C ALA A 11 10.04 8.92 3.60
N THR A 12 9.17 9.65 4.30
CA THR A 12 9.53 10.52 5.43
C THR A 12 8.55 10.36 6.57
N GLY A 13 8.99 10.59 7.80
CA GLY A 13 8.18 10.42 8.99
C GLY A 13 8.94 9.77 10.12
N GLY A 14 8.23 9.03 10.96
CA GLY A 14 8.81 8.33 12.10
C GLY A 14 7.82 8.16 13.24
N ILE A 15 8.34 7.94 14.43
CA ILE A 15 7.56 7.87 15.67
C ILE A 15 7.70 9.22 16.36
N MET A 16 6.59 9.98 16.41
CA MET A 16 6.56 11.34 16.95
C MET A 16 5.75 11.41 18.26
N ALA A 17 4.53 10.87 18.26
CA ALA A 17 3.58 10.97 19.36
C ALA A 17 3.46 9.69 20.20
N LEU A 18 3.60 8.52 19.58
CA LEU A 18 3.40 7.20 20.19
C LEU A 18 4.71 6.53 20.60
N LYS A 19 5.73 7.33 20.93
CA LYS A 19 7.04 6.86 21.35
C LYS A 19 6.94 5.96 22.59
N GLY A 20 7.56 4.79 22.52
CA GLY A 20 7.54 3.78 23.59
C GLY A 20 6.26 2.93 23.65
N GLN A 21 5.28 3.20 22.79
CA GLN A 21 4.04 2.41 22.70
C GLN A 21 4.04 1.50 21.47
N ILE A 22 4.70 1.92 20.40
CA ILE A 22 4.77 1.19 19.13
C ILE A 22 6.21 1.18 18.57
N THR A 23 6.44 0.34 17.55
CA THR A 23 7.74 0.18 16.87
C THR A 23 7.71 0.56 15.38
N SER A 24 6.53 0.80 14.82
CA SER A 24 6.34 1.34 13.47
C SER A 24 6.09 2.86 13.51
N PRO A 25 6.32 3.60 12.42
CA PRO A 25 6.01 5.02 12.35
C PRO A 25 4.54 5.29 12.72
N ASP A 26 4.30 6.32 13.52
CA ASP A 26 2.94 6.84 13.77
C ASP A 26 2.55 7.95 12.78
N THR A 27 3.55 8.47 12.06
CA THR A 27 3.44 9.52 11.07
C THR A 27 4.30 9.11 9.90
N LEU A 28 3.69 8.95 8.72
CA LEU A 28 4.40 8.51 7.53
C LEU A 28 3.81 9.17 6.29
N ASN A 29 4.68 9.71 5.44
CA ASN A 29 4.38 10.12 4.09
C ASN A 29 5.27 9.33 3.14
N VAL A 30 4.68 8.77 2.08
CA VAL A 30 5.42 8.00 1.07
C VAL A 30 4.97 8.43 -0.32
N LYS A 31 5.94 8.66 -1.19
CA LYS A 31 5.72 8.74 -2.63
C LYS A 31 6.14 7.43 -3.27
N PHE A 32 5.23 6.82 -4.01
CA PHE A 32 5.49 5.67 -4.87
C PHE A 32 5.36 6.08 -6.34
N GLY A 33 6.44 5.92 -7.09
CA GLY A 33 6.46 6.13 -8.54
C GLY A 33 6.07 4.85 -9.28
N PHE A 34 4.77 4.58 -9.44
CA PHE A 34 4.30 3.55 -10.39
C PHE A 34 4.24 4.12 -11.81
N LYS A 35 4.29 3.22 -12.80
CA LYS A 35 4.43 3.57 -14.23
C LYS A 35 3.26 4.38 -14.79
N LYS A 36 2.04 4.04 -14.43
CA LYS A 36 0.81 4.66 -14.96
C LYS A 36 0.35 5.82 -14.09
N ALA A 37 0.50 5.73 -12.77
CA ALA A 37 0.08 6.79 -11.86
C ALA A 37 0.93 6.85 -10.59
N PRO A 38 1.36 8.05 -10.13
CA PRO A 38 2.00 8.17 -8.83
C PRO A 38 0.98 7.88 -7.73
N VAL A 39 1.44 7.21 -6.66
CA VAL A 39 0.65 6.98 -5.45
C VAL A 39 1.31 7.72 -4.30
N TYR A 40 0.51 8.51 -3.58
CA TYR A 40 0.91 9.16 -2.35
C TYR A 40 0.21 8.47 -1.19
N TRP A 41 0.99 7.92 -0.28
CA TRP A 41 0.48 7.35 0.96
C TRP A 41 0.76 8.33 2.09
N GLN A 42 -0.25 8.56 2.92
CA GLN A 42 -0.10 9.32 4.15
C GLN A 42 -0.88 8.62 5.27
N HIS A 43 -0.28 8.51 6.44
CA HIS A 43 -1.03 8.19 7.65
C HIS A 43 -0.56 9.04 8.84
N ARG A 44 -1.47 9.20 9.78
CA ARG A 44 -1.22 9.74 11.12
C ARG A 44 -2.07 8.99 12.13
N LEU A 45 -1.43 8.24 13.02
CA LEU A 45 -2.11 7.39 14.02
C LEU A 45 -2.50 8.15 15.30
N TRP A 46 -2.39 9.47 15.30
CA TRP A 46 -2.65 10.34 16.44
C TRP A 46 -3.48 11.57 16.03
N GLY A 47 -4.08 12.21 17.04
CA GLY A 47 -5.00 13.32 16.84
C GLY A 47 -6.37 12.87 16.31
N ASN A 48 -7.14 13.80 15.74
CA ASN A 48 -8.51 13.58 15.27
C ASN A 48 -8.60 13.12 13.80
N GLY A 49 -7.47 12.80 13.15
CA GLY A 49 -7.40 12.64 11.69
C GLY A 49 -7.53 13.98 10.96
N ASP A 50 -8.11 13.98 9.76
CA ASP A 50 -8.34 15.20 8.98
C ASP A 50 -9.45 16.08 9.62
N VAL A 51 -9.52 17.34 9.21
CA VAL A 51 -10.59 18.29 9.60
C VAL A 51 -11.95 17.71 9.24
N THR A 52 -12.03 17.04 8.08
CA THR A 52 -13.23 16.34 7.64
C THR A 52 -13.06 14.84 7.86
N ARG A 53 -13.64 14.33 8.95
CA ARG A 53 -13.56 12.92 9.36
C ARG A 53 -14.00 11.92 8.29
N GLU A 54 -14.83 12.37 7.36
CA GLU A 54 -15.28 11.58 6.20
C GLU A 54 -14.10 11.04 5.36
N PHE A 55 -12.95 11.68 5.38
CA PHE A 55 -11.79 11.30 4.57
C PHE A 55 -10.62 10.73 5.39
N ASN A 56 -10.86 10.37 6.65
CA ASN A 56 -9.80 9.89 7.55
C ASN A 56 -9.16 8.58 7.09
N ASN A 57 -9.90 7.74 6.37
CA ASN A 57 -9.41 6.49 5.84
C ASN A 57 -10.07 6.21 4.50
N GLY A 58 -9.26 6.05 3.46
CA GLY A 58 -9.74 5.77 2.12
C GLY A 58 -8.70 6.12 1.07
N ILE A 59 -9.12 6.05 -0.18
CA ILE A 59 -8.27 6.25 -1.35
C ILE A 59 -8.90 7.34 -2.19
N PHE A 60 -8.09 8.32 -2.58
CA PHE A 60 -8.48 9.30 -3.59
C PHE A 60 -7.87 8.95 -4.94
N PHE A 61 -8.71 8.98 -5.98
CA PHE A 61 -8.31 8.95 -7.38
C PHE A 61 -8.60 10.32 -7.98
N TYR A 62 -7.58 10.96 -8.53
CA TYR A 62 -7.70 12.26 -9.18
C TYR A 62 -7.66 12.09 -10.69
N GLY A 63 -8.69 12.58 -11.38
CA GLY A 63 -8.80 12.57 -12.83
C GLY A 63 -9.10 13.95 -13.39
N ASP A 64 -9.05 14.05 -14.72
CA ASP A 64 -9.37 15.26 -15.47
C ASP A 64 -10.84 15.69 -15.33
N LYS A 65 -11.75 14.72 -15.18
CA LYS A 65 -13.20 14.94 -15.06
C LYS A 65 -13.71 15.03 -13.64
N GLY A 66 -12.89 14.71 -12.64
CA GLY A 66 -13.30 14.72 -11.25
C GLY A 66 -12.39 13.90 -10.35
N THR A 67 -12.76 13.90 -9.06
CA THR A 67 -12.10 13.12 -8.01
C THR A 67 -13.04 12.05 -7.52
N ILE A 68 -12.52 10.85 -7.27
CA ILE A 68 -13.26 9.76 -6.63
C ILE A 68 -12.59 9.50 -5.28
N PHE A 69 -13.39 9.48 -4.22
CA PHE A 69 -12.99 8.96 -2.91
C PHE A 69 -13.65 7.59 -2.71
N VAL A 70 -12.86 6.61 -2.28
CA VAL A 70 -13.33 5.25 -2.02
C VAL A 70 -12.92 4.83 -0.61
N GLU A 71 -13.86 4.29 0.13
CA GLU A 71 -13.65 3.57 1.39
C GLU A 71 -14.43 2.25 1.35
N ASP A 72 -14.32 1.44 2.39
CA ASP A 72 -14.89 0.08 2.44
C ASP A 72 -16.41 0.03 2.21
N SER A 73 -17.15 1.11 2.51
CA SER A 73 -18.61 1.13 2.52
C SER A 73 -19.26 2.07 1.52
N LYS A 74 -18.48 2.88 0.79
CA LYS A 74 -19.02 3.86 -0.17
C LYS A 74 -17.98 4.31 -1.20
N VAL A 75 -18.51 4.80 -2.30
CA VAL A 75 -17.79 5.58 -3.31
C VAL A 75 -18.40 6.97 -3.35
N VAL A 76 -17.57 8.01 -3.31
CA VAL A 76 -17.98 9.41 -3.44
C VAL A 76 -17.33 10.00 -4.68
N ILE A 77 -18.14 10.60 -5.55
CA ILE A 77 -17.68 11.21 -6.80
C ILE A 77 -17.84 12.72 -6.68
N PHE A 78 -16.77 13.44 -7.01
CA PHE A 78 -16.71 14.89 -7.08
C PHE A 78 -16.43 15.30 -8.55
N PRO A 79 -17.46 15.49 -9.38
CA PRO A 79 -17.25 15.86 -10.77
C PRO A 79 -16.72 17.30 -10.89
N THR A 80 -16.04 17.58 -12.00
CA THR A 80 -15.61 18.94 -12.35
C THR A 80 -16.77 19.77 -12.90
N GLY A 81 -16.81 21.05 -12.56
CA GLY A 81 -17.85 21.99 -13.01
C GLY A 81 -18.49 22.74 -11.84
N ARG A 82 -18.89 24.00 -12.07
CA ARG A 82 -19.44 24.85 -10.99
C ARG A 82 -20.78 24.35 -10.44
N GLU A 83 -21.57 23.68 -11.27
CA GLU A 83 -22.88 23.13 -10.91
C GLU A 83 -22.84 21.60 -10.74
N ALA A 84 -21.64 21.00 -10.74
CA ALA A 84 -21.49 19.57 -10.57
C ALA A 84 -21.95 19.17 -9.15
N LEU A 85 -22.86 18.21 -9.08
CA LEU A 85 -23.35 17.68 -7.83
C LEU A 85 -22.45 16.52 -7.39
N ARG A 86 -22.10 16.52 -6.10
CA ARG A 86 -21.45 15.38 -5.44
C ARG A 86 -22.39 14.17 -5.47
N GLU A 87 -21.86 13.03 -5.88
CA GLU A 87 -22.59 11.76 -5.84
C GLU A 87 -22.05 10.88 -4.72
N ASN A 88 -22.95 10.31 -3.92
CA ASN A 88 -22.62 9.36 -2.87
C ASN A 88 -23.26 8.02 -3.20
N ILE A 89 -22.44 7.00 -3.40
CA ILE A 89 -22.86 5.66 -3.76
C ILE A 89 -22.52 4.73 -2.59
N PRO A 90 -23.49 4.33 -1.77
CA PRO A 90 -23.27 3.32 -0.74
C PRO A 90 -22.92 1.97 -1.38
N VAL A 91 -21.85 1.34 -0.88
CA VAL A 91 -21.38 0.02 -1.31
C VAL A 91 -21.16 -0.84 -0.07
N PRO A 92 -22.22 -1.30 0.60
CA PRO A 92 -22.09 -2.08 1.82
C PRO A 92 -21.36 -3.41 1.53
N ALA A 93 -20.25 -3.65 2.23
CA ALA A 93 -19.42 -4.83 2.08
C ALA A 93 -19.63 -5.85 3.22
N THR A 94 -20.87 -6.16 3.55
CA THR A 94 -21.24 -6.96 4.74
C THR A 94 -20.71 -8.40 4.74
N LEU A 95 -20.37 -8.94 3.56
CA LEU A 95 -19.83 -10.30 3.40
C LEU A 95 -18.39 -10.29 2.85
N MET A 96 -17.64 -9.19 3.02
CA MET A 96 -16.32 -9.04 2.41
C MET A 96 -15.38 -10.20 2.81
N GLN A 97 -15.29 -10.51 4.11
CA GLN A 97 -14.43 -11.57 4.62
C GLN A 97 -14.87 -12.95 4.16
N GLU A 98 -16.17 -13.24 4.24
CA GLU A 98 -16.78 -14.50 3.83
C GLU A 98 -16.53 -14.76 2.35
N ASN A 99 -16.71 -13.76 1.50
CA ASN A 99 -16.48 -13.86 0.06
C ASN A 99 -15.00 -14.12 -0.27
N HIS A 100 -14.06 -13.47 0.42
CA HIS A 100 -12.63 -13.74 0.25
C HIS A 100 -12.26 -15.18 0.63
N VAL A 101 -12.77 -15.67 1.76
CA VAL A 101 -12.50 -17.04 2.22
C VAL A 101 -13.17 -18.06 1.29
N GLU A 102 -14.42 -17.81 0.88
CA GLU A 102 -15.13 -18.68 -0.05
C GLU A 102 -14.41 -18.78 -1.40
N ASN A 103 -13.91 -17.66 -1.94
CA ASN A 103 -13.13 -17.63 -3.16
C ASN A 103 -11.90 -18.55 -3.08
N PHE A 104 -11.12 -18.43 -2.00
CA PHE A 104 -9.95 -19.29 -1.77
C PHE A 104 -10.32 -20.77 -1.63
N ILE A 105 -11.34 -21.10 -0.83
CA ILE A 105 -11.78 -22.48 -0.64
C ILE A 105 -12.27 -23.09 -1.96
N LYS A 106 -13.02 -22.33 -2.77
CA LYS A 106 -13.45 -22.75 -4.11
C LYS A 106 -12.24 -23.08 -4.99
N ALA A 107 -11.23 -22.22 -5.04
CA ALA A 107 -10.00 -22.48 -5.80
C ALA A 107 -9.28 -23.76 -5.37
N VAL A 108 -9.11 -23.97 -4.06
CA VAL A 108 -8.45 -25.17 -3.50
C VAL A 108 -9.24 -26.44 -3.82
N ARG A 109 -10.56 -26.44 -3.60
CA ARG A 109 -11.41 -27.62 -3.86
C ARG A 109 -11.40 -28.04 -5.33
N ASN A 110 -11.42 -27.06 -6.23
CA ASN A 110 -11.37 -27.31 -7.67
C ASN A 110 -9.95 -27.52 -8.19
N LYS A 111 -8.91 -27.31 -7.36
CA LYS A 111 -7.50 -27.32 -7.76
C LYS A 111 -7.24 -26.37 -8.95
N ASP A 112 -7.94 -25.24 -8.98
CA ASP A 112 -7.88 -24.29 -10.07
C ASP A 112 -7.43 -22.91 -9.54
N LYS A 113 -6.18 -22.56 -9.84
CA LYS A 113 -5.58 -21.30 -9.46
C LYS A 113 -6.26 -20.09 -10.13
N SER A 114 -6.87 -20.27 -11.30
CA SER A 114 -7.53 -19.18 -12.02
C SER A 114 -8.74 -18.63 -11.28
N LEU A 115 -9.29 -19.39 -10.31
CA LEU A 115 -10.38 -18.95 -9.46
C LEU A 115 -9.95 -17.98 -8.35
N ILE A 116 -8.65 -17.83 -8.07
CA ILE A 116 -8.17 -16.96 -6.99
C ILE A 116 -8.19 -15.50 -7.47
N SER A 117 -8.91 -14.63 -6.75
CA SER A 117 -8.98 -13.19 -7.06
C SER A 117 -7.84 -12.36 -6.47
N CYS A 118 -7.19 -12.85 -5.40
CA CYS A 118 -6.04 -12.22 -4.75
C CYS A 118 -4.88 -13.21 -4.70
N THR A 119 -3.95 -13.09 -5.63
CA THR A 119 -2.90 -14.09 -5.83
C THR A 119 -1.74 -13.91 -4.84
N PRO A 120 -0.89 -14.93 -4.64
CA PRO A 120 0.36 -14.76 -3.89
C PRO A 120 1.29 -13.69 -4.47
N ASP A 121 1.22 -13.42 -5.77
CA ASP A 121 2.00 -12.35 -6.42
C ASP A 121 1.48 -10.95 -6.02
N ASP A 122 0.17 -10.78 -5.87
CA ASP A 122 -0.42 -9.54 -5.33
C ASP A 122 0.02 -9.31 -3.88
N ALA A 123 0.05 -10.38 -3.07
CA ALA A 123 0.56 -10.35 -1.71
C ALA A 123 2.05 -9.98 -1.65
N PHE A 124 2.87 -10.55 -2.54
CA PHE A 124 4.28 -10.17 -2.69
C PHE A 124 4.42 -8.69 -3.02
N LYS A 125 3.73 -8.20 -4.06
CA LYS A 125 3.85 -6.81 -4.54
C LYS A 125 3.45 -5.80 -3.47
N SER A 126 2.29 -6.01 -2.84
CA SER A 126 1.79 -5.14 -1.76
C SER A 126 2.73 -5.12 -0.55
N THR A 127 3.19 -6.30 -0.11
CA THR A 127 4.09 -6.41 1.04
C THR A 127 5.47 -5.81 0.74
N ALA A 128 6.06 -6.16 -0.40
CA ALA A 128 7.36 -5.64 -0.79
C ALA A 128 7.34 -4.11 -0.93
N THR A 129 6.26 -3.54 -1.50
CA THR A 129 6.10 -2.09 -1.64
C THR A 129 6.19 -1.36 -0.30
N VAL A 130 5.48 -1.83 0.73
CA VAL A 130 5.52 -1.19 2.06
C VAL A 130 6.87 -1.43 2.76
N GLN A 131 7.52 -2.57 2.54
CA GLN A 131 8.87 -2.81 3.08
C GLN A 131 9.91 -1.88 2.43
N LEU A 132 9.84 -1.66 1.12
CA LEU A 132 10.71 -0.70 0.41
C LEU A 132 10.51 0.73 0.91
N ALA A 133 9.27 1.12 1.24
CA ALA A 133 8.99 2.40 1.89
C ALA A 133 9.66 2.51 3.27
N MET A 134 9.62 1.45 4.06
CA MET A 134 10.30 1.41 5.37
C MET A 134 11.83 1.50 5.21
N ILE A 135 12.41 0.83 4.22
CA ILE A 135 13.85 0.93 3.90
C ILE A 135 14.20 2.38 3.52
N SER A 136 13.38 3.01 2.68
CA SER A 136 13.56 4.42 2.31
C SER A 136 13.54 5.34 3.54
N LEU A 137 12.57 5.12 4.45
CA LEU A 137 12.48 5.86 5.70
C LEU A 137 13.72 5.69 6.57
N TYR A 138 14.17 4.44 6.78
CA TYR A 138 15.29 4.14 7.66
C TYR A 138 16.63 4.66 7.14
N THR A 139 16.80 4.66 5.81
CA THR A 139 18.02 5.18 5.17
C THR A 139 17.96 6.67 4.87
N GLY A 140 16.78 7.29 4.99
CA GLY A 140 16.57 8.70 4.62
C GLY A 140 16.81 8.97 3.13
N SER A 141 16.65 7.96 2.27
CA SER A 141 17.09 8.01 0.88
C SER A 141 16.04 7.48 -0.09
N ILE A 142 16.16 7.84 -1.37
CA ILE A 142 15.32 7.28 -2.43
C ILE A 142 15.74 5.83 -2.65
N VAL A 143 14.76 4.93 -2.66
CA VAL A 143 14.92 3.52 -3.02
C VAL A 143 14.49 3.34 -4.48
N ARG A 144 15.40 2.84 -5.32
CA ARG A 144 15.11 2.48 -6.72
C ARG A 144 15.03 0.98 -6.87
N TRP A 145 13.88 0.48 -7.32
CA TRP A 145 13.60 -0.95 -7.39
C TRP A 145 13.73 -1.51 -8.82
N ASP A 146 14.52 -2.57 -8.98
CA ASP A 146 14.55 -3.41 -10.18
C ASP A 146 13.58 -4.58 -9.98
N ASP A 147 12.43 -4.55 -10.66
CA ASP A 147 11.44 -5.61 -10.51
C ASP A 147 11.83 -6.91 -11.23
N GLU A 148 12.74 -6.88 -12.19
CA GLU A 148 13.21 -8.10 -12.86
C GLU A 148 14.24 -8.83 -11.98
N LYS A 149 15.19 -8.08 -11.43
CA LYS A 149 16.26 -8.63 -10.56
C LYS A 149 15.83 -8.78 -9.11
N LYS A 150 14.73 -8.12 -8.71
CA LYS A 150 14.26 -8.03 -7.32
C LYS A 150 15.31 -7.39 -6.40
N GLU A 151 15.91 -6.28 -6.85
CA GLU A 151 17.02 -5.62 -6.16
C GLU A 151 16.82 -4.10 -6.02
N ILE A 152 17.54 -3.50 -5.06
CA ILE A 152 17.64 -2.04 -4.95
C ILE A 152 18.88 -1.56 -5.70
N ILE A 153 18.69 -0.66 -6.66
CA ILE A 153 19.76 -0.18 -7.56
C ILE A 153 20.47 1.04 -6.95
N GLY A 154 21.81 1.01 -6.95
CA GLY A 154 22.64 2.20 -6.68
C GLY A 154 22.59 2.73 -5.24
N ASN A 155 22.08 1.94 -4.30
CA ASN A 155 21.97 2.30 -2.89
C ASN A 155 22.38 1.12 -2.00
N PRO A 156 23.69 0.93 -1.75
CA PRO A 156 24.19 -0.19 -0.96
C PRO A 156 23.62 -0.24 0.46
N SER A 157 23.44 0.92 1.10
CA SER A 157 22.88 0.98 2.47
C SER A 157 21.43 0.53 2.52
N ALA A 158 20.64 0.77 1.48
CA ALA A 158 19.27 0.29 1.40
C ALA A 158 19.22 -1.19 0.99
N ALA A 159 20.07 -1.61 0.06
CA ALA A 159 20.14 -2.98 -0.43
C ALA A 159 20.43 -4.00 0.68
N THR A 160 21.29 -3.66 1.65
CA THR A 160 21.57 -4.53 2.81
C THR A 160 20.35 -4.77 3.69
N MET A 161 19.29 -3.95 3.60
CA MET A 161 18.07 -4.10 4.37
C MET A 161 17.03 -5.02 3.73
N LEU A 162 17.25 -5.49 2.49
CA LEU A 162 16.39 -6.47 1.82
C LEU A 162 16.40 -7.84 2.50
N ALA A 163 17.51 -8.16 3.19
CA ALA A 163 17.66 -9.36 3.97
C ALA A 163 18.05 -9.01 5.40
N ARG A 164 17.72 -9.89 6.33
CA ARG A 164 18.18 -9.81 7.73
C ARG A 164 18.99 -11.05 8.04
N GLU A 165 20.03 -10.89 8.85
CA GLU A 165 20.69 -12.04 9.42
C GLU A 165 19.70 -12.82 10.29
N TYR A 166 19.62 -14.11 10.02
CA TYR A 166 18.76 -15.01 10.78
C TYR A 166 19.36 -15.21 12.17
N ARG A 167 18.48 -15.40 13.18
CA ARG A 167 18.88 -15.45 14.59
C ARG A 167 19.69 -16.72 14.88
N GLY A 168 20.83 -16.58 15.57
CA GLY A 168 21.57 -17.72 16.11
C GLY A 168 22.09 -18.66 15.03
N VAL A 169 21.69 -19.93 15.08
CA VAL A 169 22.13 -20.97 14.13
C VAL A 169 21.28 -21.05 12.86
N TYR A 170 20.19 -20.29 12.79
CA TYR A 170 19.33 -20.30 11.60
C TYR A 170 20.07 -19.66 10.42
N LYS A 171 20.03 -20.32 9.27
CA LYS A 171 20.59 -19.81 8.01
C LYS A 171 19.45 -19.42 7.08
N HIS A 172 19.56 -18.24 6.49
CA HIS A 172 18.63 -17.83 5.45
C HIS A 172 18.76 -18.85 4.29
N PRO A 173 17.64 -19.39 3.77
CA PRO A 173 17.66 -20.12 2.51
C PRO A 173 17.85 -19.08 1.41
N GLN A 174 19.07 -18.60 1.22
CA GLN A 174 19.39 -17.86 0.01
C GLN A 174 19.26 -18.82 -1.20
N PRO A 175 19.17 -18.31 -2.44
CA PRO A 175 20.03 -18.89 -3.46
C PRO A 175 21.50 -18.70 -3.09
#